data_AF-A0A9P7HK78-F1
#
_entry.id   AF-A0A9P7HK78-F1
#
_cell.length_a   1.000
_cell.length_b   1.000
_cell.length_c   1.000
_cell.angle_alpha   90.00
_cell.angle_beta   90.00
_cell.angle_gamma   90.00
#
_symmetry.space_group_name_H-M   'P 1'
#
loop_
_entity.id
_entity.type
_entity.pdbx_description
1 polymer ?
#
loop_
_entity_poly.entity_id
_entity_poly.type
_entity_poly.pdbx_seq_one_letter_code
_entity_poly.pdbx_strand_id
1 'polypeptide(L)'
;MLGQTFLSAVVGLTALNCSANPAFGKGVTTCNFSHGECGAFEKSPGSTVKYEKNGAKFTIKEETNAPTIATRKYIFFGRVDVELQAAPGQGIVTAVVLQSDTLDEIDWEWLGGDTKQVQSNYFSKGDITTYDRGDFHGVSEPQKTFHKYSIEWTKNAVNWIIDGNVVRTLKAAEVKGFPESPMQIKLGTWCAGNSQAEEGTVQWAGGLTDFSKAPFDAYYKSVTIVDYAGGNGPAIKDVKEYAFGDKSGSAGSIEINYGSNAGNEDQKSAKEDKPTPASSKETDTAGNLGSQTPSTVPEPNDGLIFLNFTGTPIVTPTPINTDSPETDVPQSAAFKDTIQVGLIAGIILVLSLAI
;
A
#
# COMPACT_ATOMS: atom_id res chain seq x y z
N MET A 1 -15.30 -7.99 -1.05
CA MET A 1 -15.22 -6.87 -1.99
C MET A 1 -13.82 -6.87 -2.55
N LEU A 2 -13.68 -7.28 -3.81
CA LEU A 2 -12.37 -7.41 -4.47
C LEU A 2 -12.06 -6.07 -5.17
N GLY A 3 -11.01 -5.41 -4.69
CA GLY A 3 -10.31 -4.40 -5.48
C GLY A 3 -9.54 -5.07 -6.63
N GLN A 4 -8.91 -4.28 -7.49
CA GLN A 4 -8.10 -4.83 -8.58
C GLN A 4 -6.83 -5.49 -8.06
N THR A 5 -6.89 -6.79 -7.79
CA THR A 5 -5.66 -7.60 -7.66
C THR A 5 -5.06 -7.76 -9.05
N PHE A 6 -3.99 -7.02 -9.35
CA PHE A 6 -3.25 -7.19 -10.59
C PHE A 6 -2.58 -8.57 -10.60
N LEU A 7 -3.13 -9.56 -11.28
CA LEU A 7 -2.44 -10.84 -11.48
C LEU A 7 -1.27 -10.63 -12.46
N SER A 8 -0.11 -10.22 -11.95
CA SER A 8 1.16 -10.50 -12.64
C SER A 8 1.39 -12.01 -12.63
N ALA A 9 2.17 -12.53 -13.56
CA ALA A 9 2.48 -13.95 -13.68
C ALA A 9 2.75 -14.56 -12.30
N VAL A 10 1.80 -15.35 -11.80
CA VAL A 10 1.77 -15.84 -10.42
C VAL A 10 3.02 -16.68 -10.22
N VAL A 11 3.99 -16.12 -9.48
CA VAL A 11 5.01 -16.95 -8.88
C VAL A 11 4.39 -17.49 -7.61
N GLY A 12 3.54 -18.51 -7.78
CA GLY A 12 2.97 -19.20 -6.64
C GLY A 12 4.13 -19.62 -5.73
N LEU A 13 3.92 -19.56 -4.42
CA LEU A 13 4.89 -20.01 -3.40
C LEU A 13 5.32 -21.49 -3.58
N THR A 14 4.83 -22.17 -4.61
CA THR A 14 5.18 -23.51 -5.04
C THR A 14 6.56 -23.62 -5.73
N ALA A 15 7.11 -22.53 -6.30
CA ALA A 15 8.41 -22.57 -7.00
C ALA A 15 9.53 -21.84 -6.23
N LEU A 16 10.62 -22.54 -5.91
CA LEU A 16 11.82 -21.97 -5.24
C LEU A 16 12.72 -21.14 -6.19
N ASN A 17 12.34 -21.01 -7.47
CA ASN A 17 13.20 -20.47 -8.53
C ASN A 17 12.64 -19.17 -9.11
N CYS A 18 12.20 -18.25 -8.25
CA CYS A 18 11.81 -16.90 -8.67
C CYS A 18 13.07 -16.11 -9.03
N SER A 19 13.05 -15.35 -10.12
CA SER A 19 14.10 -14.37 -10.37
C SER A 19 14.12 -13.33 -9.25
N ALA A 20 15.31 -12.91 -8.81
CA ALA A 20 15.42 -11.84 -7.83
C ALA A 20 14.77 -10.55 -8.36
N ASN A 21 14.03 -9.86 -7.49
CA ASN A 21 13.33 -8.63 -7.79
C ASN A 21 14.31 -7.45 -7.79
N PRO A 22 14.50 -6.72 -8.90
CA PRO A 22 15.39 -5.56 -8.93
C PRO A 22 14.94 -4.47 -7.95
N ALA A 23 15.86 -3.94 -7.15
CA ALA A 23 15.53 -2.96 -6.11
C ALA A 23 15.60 -1.51 -6.63
N PHE A 24 14.78 -0.65 -6.04
CA PHE A 24 15.01 0.80 -6.10
C PHE A 24 16.28 1.18 -5.35
N GLY A 25 16.47 0.63 -4.14
CA GLY A 25 17.67 0.82 -3.35
C GLY A 25 17.83 2.24 -2.83
N LYS A 26 19.08 2.64 -2.58
CA LYS A 26 19.41 3.93 -1.97
C LYS A 26 18.95 5.12 -2.83
N GLY A 27 18.29 6.08 -2.18
CA GLY A 27 17.94 7.37 -2.76
C GLY A 27 16.44 7.59 -2.86
N VAL A 28 16.07 8.63 -3.60
CA VAL A 28 14.67 9.00 -3.85
C VAL A 28 14.45 8.99 -5.35
N THR A 29 13.46 8.21 -5.81
CA THR A 29 13.03 8.25 -7.20
C THR A 29 11.82 9.16 -7.32
N THR A 30 11.92 10.21 -8.14
CA THR A 30 10.80 11.12 -8.41
C THR A 30 10.46 11.10 -9.90
N CYS A 31 9.20 10.80 -10.20
CA CYS A 31 8.61 10.86 -11.52
C CYS A 31 7.67 12.06 -11.58
N ASN A 32 7.93 13.01 -12.48
CA ASN A 32 6.97 14.06 -12.83
C ASN A 32 6.43 13.78 -14.23
N PHE A 33 5.22 13.22 -14.29
CA PHE A 33 4.60 12.79 -15.54
C PHE A 33 4.11 13.95 -16.40
N SER A 34 4.09 15.18 -15.87
CA SER A 34 3.81 16.38 -16.65
C SER A 34 4.93 16.70 -17.65
N HIS A 35 6.09 16.06 -17.49
CA HIS A 35 7.25 16.18 -18.39
C HIS A 35 7.46 14.95 -19.28
N GLY A 36 6.49 14.03 -19.32
CA GLY A 36 6.56 12.81 -20.15
C GLY A 36 6.74 11.53 -19.34
N GLU A 37 7.21 10.49 -20.02
CA GLU A 37 7.38 9.16 -19.42
C GLU A 37 8.48 9.17 -18.35
N CYS A 38 8.31 8.34 -17.31
CA CYS A 38 9.34 8.13 -16.30
C CYS A 38 10.00 6.78 -16.51
N GLY A 39 11.33 6.74 -16.58
CA GLY A 39 12.08 5.49 -16.79
C GLY A 39 11.93 4.44 -15.68
N ALA A 40 11.40 4.82 -14.51
CA ALA A 40 11.07 3.88 -13.44
C ALA A 40 9.85 3.00 -13.77
N PHE A 41 8.97 3.47 -14.64
CA PHE A 41 7.71 2.81 -14.99
C PHE A 41 7.75 2.23 -16.40
N GLU A 42 6.95 1.20 -16.62
CA GLU A 42 6.64 0.65 -17.92
C GLU A 42 5.14 0.44 -18.08
N LYS A 43 4.65 0.57 -19.32
CA LYS A 43 3.24 0.30 -19.63
C LYS A 43 3.02 -1.20 -19.63
N SER A 44 1.96 -1.66 -18.98
CA SER A 44 1.52 -3.05 -19.09
C SER A 44 1.10 -3.36 -20.54
N PRO A 45 1.18 -4.63 -20.98
CA PRO A 45 0.70 -5.02 -22.31
C PRO A 45 -0.72 -4.51 -22.59
N GLY A 46 -0.96 -3.99 -23.79
CA GLY A 46 -2.26 -3.43 -24.18
C GLY A 46 -2.60 -2.06 -23.58
N SER A 47 -1.78 -1.51 -22.69
CA SER A 47 -2.03 -0.20 -22.08
C SER A 47 -1.60 0.96 -22.97
N THR A 48 -2.50 1.93 -23.13
CA THR A 48 -2.20 3.21 -23.77
C THR A 48 -2.31 4.33 -22.73
N VAL A 49 -1.22 5.06 -22.53
CA VAL A 49 -1.15 6.20 -21.60
C VAL A 49 -0.59 7.41 -22.36
N LYS A 50 -1.26 8.56 -22.21
CA LYS A 50 -0.81 9.84 -22.74
C LYS A 50 -0.16 10.65 -21.63
N TYR A 51 0.80 11.50 -21.98
CA TYR A 51 1.44 12.40 -21.03
C TYR A 51 1.15 13.84 -21.45
N GLU A 52 0.53 14.60 -20.56
CA GLU A 52 0.05 15.95 -20.79
C GLU A 52 0.50 16.86 -19.63
N LYS A 53 0.20 18.16 -19.70
CA LYS A 53 0.56 19.13 -18.65
C LYS A 53 0.07 18.79 -17.23
N ASN A 54 -0.97 17.96 -17.13
CA ASN A 54 -1.57 17.53 -15.86
C ASN A 54 -1.01 16.19 -15.36
N GLY A 55 -0.09 15.56 -16.11
CA GLY A 55 0.47 14.26 -15.79
C GLY A 55 0.18 13.18 -16.83
N ALA A 56 0.36 11.93 -16.39
CA ALA A 56 -0.01 10.75 -17.15
C ALA A 56 -1.54 10.60 -17.10
N LYS A 57 -2.16 10.63 -18.28
CA LYS A 57 -3.60 10.54 -18.50
C LYS A 57 -4.01 9.11 -18.85
N PHE A 58 -4.90 8.57 -18.03
CA PHE A 58 -5.44 7.22 -18.11
C PHE A 58 -6.91 7.33 -18.51
N THR A 59 -7.23 6.91 -19.72
CA THR A 59 -8.55 7.12 -20.34
C THR A 59 -9.32 5.81 -20.47
N ILE A 60 -10.58 5.82 -20.04
CA ILE A 60 -11.55 4.75 -20.26
C ILE A 60 -12.62 5.24 -21.25
N LYS A 61 -12.76 4.55 -22.39
CA LYS A 61 -13.79 4.81 -23.41
C LYS A 61 -14.75 3.65 -23.65
N GLU A 62 -14.34 2.45 -23.28
CA GLU A 62 -15.07 1.21 -23.45
C GLU A 62 -14.70 0.24 -22.33
N GLU A 63 -15.51 -0.81 -22.17
CA GLU A 63 -15.43 -1.78 -21.06
C GLU A 63 -14.07 -2.47 -20.91
N THR A 64 -13.34 -2.65 -22.02
CA THR A 64 -12.06 -3.36 -22.06
C THR A 64 -10.85 -2.48 -21.77
N ASN A 65 -11.04 -1.15 -21.68
CA ASN A 65 -9.93 -0.26 -21.39
C ASN A 65 -9.48 -0.43 -19.93
N ALA A 66 -8.18 -0.69 -19.75
CA ALA A 66 -7.53 -0.79 -18.45
C ALA A 66 -6.07 -0.28 -18.51
N PRO A 67 -5.85 0.99 -18.88
CA PRO A 67 -4.51 1.56 -18.93
C PRO A 67 -3.81 1.37 -17.58
N THR A 68 -2.61 0.78 -17.62
CA THR A 68 -1.82 0.44 -16.45
C THR A 68 -0.34 0.71 -16.72
N ILE A 69 0.36 1.28 -15.73
CA ILE A 69 1.83 1.31 -15.69
C ILE A 69 2.31 0.69 -14.39
N ALA A 70 3.46 0.02 -14.42
CA ALA A 70 4.07 -0.63 -13.27
C ALA A 70 5.55 -0.26 -13.17
N THR A 71 6.11 -0.24 -11.96
CA THR A 71 7.55 -0.06 -11.79
C THR A 71 8.32 -1.30 -12.21
N ARG A 72 9.47 -1.11 -12.87
CA ARG A 72 10.40 -2.20 -13.22
C ARG A 72 11.13 -2.77 -12.00
N LYS A 73 11.09 -2.03 -10.90
CA LYS A 73 11.80 -2.28 -9.65
C LYS A 73 10.81 -2.40 -8.49
N TYR A 74 11.28 -2.97 -7.40
CA TYR A 74 10.55 -3.24 -6.19
C TYR A 74 11.11 -2.39 -5.05
N ILE A 75 10.26 -2.08 -4.08
CA ILE A 75 10.65 -1.63 -2.75
C ILE A 75 10.42 -2.74 -1.73
N PHE A 76 11.21 -2.80 -0.67
CA PHE A 76 10.94 -3.71 0.44
C PHE A 76 10.79 -2.91 1.73
N PHE A 77 9.54 -2.68 2.14
CA PHE A 77 9.15 -1.52 2.93
C PHE A 77 9.51 -0.21 2.22
N GLY A 78 8.90 0.90 2.60
CA GLY A 78 9.17 2.18 1.96
C GLY A 78 8.06 3.19 2.06
N ARG A 79 8.23 4.25 1.29
CA ARG A 79 7.23 5.29 1.12
C ARG A 79 6.95 5.52 -0.35
N VAL A 80 5.67 5.57 -0.70
CA VAL A 80 5.19 5.94 -2.02
C VAL A 80 4.22 7.10 -1.87
N ASP A 81 4.58 8.24 -2.45
CA ASP A 81 3.73 9.43 -2.54
C ASP A 81 3.24 9.57 -3.98
N VAL A 82 1.93 9.73 -4.19
CA VAL A 82 1.31 9.92 -5.50
C VAL A 82 0.44 11.17 -5.47
N GLU A 83 0.68 12.10 -6.39
CA GLU A 83 -0.23 13.23 -6.64
C GLU A 83 -1.15 12.87 -7.81
N LEU A 84 -2.45 12.72 -7.54
CA LEU A 84 -3.41 12.25 -8.54
C LEU A 84 -4.78 12.92 -8.42
N GLN A 85 -5.48 12.94 -9.56
CA GLN A 85 -6.89 13.28 -9.71
C GLN A 85 -7.59 12.06 -10.33
N ALA A 86 -8.57 11.51 -9.62
CA ALA A 86 -9.25 10.28 -10.02
C ALA A 86 -10.18 10.49 -11.23
N ALA A 87 -10.44 9.41 -11.97
CA ALA A 87 -11.44 9.43 -13.02
C ALA A 87 -12.86 9.57 -12.44
N PRO A 88 -13.73 10.40 -13.04
CA PRO A 88 -15.15 10.37 -12.75
C PRO A 88 -15.85 9.19 -13.43
N GLY A 89 -17.10 8.97 -13.08
CA GLY A 89 -17.98 8.00 -13.74
C GLY A 89 -18.31 6.82 -12.84
N GLN A 90 -19.60 6.54 -12.69
CA GLN A 90 -20.06 5.34 -11.99
C GLN A 90 -19.42 4.09 -12.62
N GLY A 91 -18.97 3.15 -11.79
CA GLY A 91 -18.33 1.93 -12.26
C GLY A 91 -16.87 2.08 -12.71
N ILE A 92 -16.33 3.29 -12.78
CA ILE A 92 -14.91 3.52 -13.10
C ILE A 92 -14.08 3.53 -11.82
N VAL A 93 -12.95 2.84 -11.84
CA VAL A 93 -12.02 2.76 -10.72
C VAL A 93 -10.67 3.35 -11.12
N THR A 94 -10.14 4.23 -10.28
CA THR A 94 -8.73 4.66 -10.32
C THR A 94 -8.00 3.94 -9.19
N ALA A 95 -6.75 3.48 -9.40
CA ALA A 95 -6.04 2.67 -8.42
C ALA A 95 -4.54 2.98 -8.31
N VAL A 96 -4.04 3.03 -7.09
CA VAL A 96 -2.61 2.95 -6.75
C VAL A 96 -2.40 1.66 -5.97
N VAL A 97 -1.58 0.75 -6.49
CA VAL A 97 -1.41 -0.58 -5.88
C VAL A 97 0.08 -0.86 -5.69
N LEU A 98 0.48 -1.18 -4.47
CA LEU A 98 1.75 -1.83 -4.19
C LEU A 98 1.47 -3.34 -4.13
N GLN A 99 2.18 -4.13 -4.93
CA GLN A 99 1.94 -5.57 -4.99
C GLN A 99 3.22 -6.36 -5.18
N SER A 100 3.33 -7.46 -4.43
CA SER A 100 4.43 -8.40 -4.50
C SER A 100 4.14 -9.58 -5.43
N ASP A 101 5.19 -10.32 -5.77
CA ASP A 101 5.07 -11.58 -6.52
C ASP A 101 4.36 -12.68 -5.70
N THR A 102 4.34 -12.55 -4.36
CA THR A 102 3.60 -13.45 -3.47
C THR A 102 2.15 -13.00 -3.24
N LEU A 103 1.68 -11.94 -3.91
CA LEU A 103 0.33 -11.37 -3.75
C LEU A 103 0.04 -10.77 -2.36
N ASP A 104 1.08 -10.38 -1.62
CA ASP A 104 0.90 -9.29 -0.66
C ASP A 104 0.58 -8.00 -1.42
N GLU A 105 -0.38 -7.21 -0.93
CA GLU A 105 -0.94 -6.03 -1.61
C GLU A 105 -1.29 -4.92 -0.61
N ILE A 106 -1.07 -3.67 -1.01
CA ILE A 106 -1.51 -2.46 -0.30
C ILE A 106 -2.01 -1.48 -1.37
N ASP A 107 -3.22 -0.98 -1.23
CA ASP A 107 -3.82 -0.15 -2.28
C ASP A 107 -4.60 1.07 -1.78
N TRP A 108 -4.83 1.94 -2.76
CA TRP A 108 -5.86 2.97 -2.79
C TRP A 108 -6.75 2.76 -4.01
N GLU A 109 -8.06 2.85 -3.82
CA GLU A 109 -9.05 2.75 -4.89
C GLU A 109 -10.08 3.88 -4.80
N TRP A 110 -10.23 4.64 -5.89
CA TRP A 110 -11.27 5.66 -6.03
C TRP A 110 -12.37 5.15 -6.93
N LEU A 111 -13.61 5.23 -6.45
CA LEU A 111 -14.79 4.95 -7.24
C LEU A 111 -15.25 6.24 -7.92
N GLY A 112 -15.35 6.26 -9.24
CA GLY A 112 -15.64 7.49 -10.00
C GLY A 112 -17.04 8.04 -9.79
N GLY A 113 -17.96 7.25 -9.23
CA GLY A 113 -19.29 7.69 -8.77
C GLY A 113 -19.30 8.27 -7.36
N ASP A 114 -18.24 8.07 -6.57
CA ASP A 114 -18.15 8.51 -5.18
C ASP A 114 -17.21 9.72 -5.04
N THR A 115 -17.79 10.89 -4.79
CA THR A 115 -17.08 12.17 -4.80
C THR A 115 -16.58 12.61 -3.42
N LYS A 116 -16.69 11.74 -2.40
CA LYS A 116 -16.47 12.13 -1.01
C LYS A 116 -15.43 11.29 -0.28
N GLN A 117 -14.98 10.20 -0.87
CA GLN A 117 -14.11 9.25 -0.19
C GLN A 117 -13.22 8.47 -1.16
N VAL A 118 -12.21 7.82 -0.59
CA VAL A 118 -11.32 6.86 -1.23
C VAL A 118 -11.26 5.62 -0.36
N GLN A 119 -11.17 4.44 -0.97
CA GLN A 119 -10.96 3.19 -0.26
C GLN A 119 -9.47 2.90 -0.13
N SER A 120 -9.06 2.48 1.07
CA SER A 120 -7.79 1.78 1.30
C SER A 120 -8.06 0.29 1.46
N ASN A 121 -7.19 -0.56 0.95
CA ASN A 121 -7.28 -2.00 1.17
C ASN A 121 -5.89 -2.64 1.27
N TYR A 122 -5.86 -3.88 1.73
CA TYR A 122 -4.64 -4.68 1.78
C TYR A 122 -4.95 -6.15 1.66
N PHE A 123 -4.01 -6.93 1.13
CA PHE A 123 -4.08 -8.39 1.10
C PHE A 123 -2.75 -8.97 1.56
N SER A 124 -2.78 -10.15 2.17
CA SER A 124 -1.58 -10.91 2.45
C SER A 124 -1.61 -12.24 1.73
N LYS A 125 -0.57 -12.52 0.96
CA LYS A 125 -0.33 -13.77 0.25
C LYS A 125 -1.51 -14.21 -0.63
N GLY A 126 -2.22 -13.23 -1.22
CA GLY A 126 -3.38 -13.45 -2.08
C GLY A 126 -4.60 -14.03 -1.35
N ASP A 127 -4.63 -13.99 -0.02
CA ASP A 127 -5.77 -14.46 0.77
C ASP A 127 -6.97 -13.52 0.54
N ILE A 128 -8.00 -14.01 -0.14
CA ILE A 128 -9.27 -13.30 -0.37
C ILE A 128 -10.45 -13.91 0.41
N THR A 129 -10.17 -14.74 1.43
CA THR A 129 -11.19 -15.47 2.18
C THR A 129 -12.12 -14.58 2.99
N THR A 130 -11.65 -13.39 3.38
CA THR A 130 -12.42 -12.38 4.10
C THR A 130 -12.46 -11.07 3.33
N TYR A 131 -13.45 -10.24 3.67
CA TYR A 131 -13.70 -8.94 3.04
C TYR A 131 -13.65 -7.78 4.04
N ASP A 132 -12.91 -7.98 5.13
CA ASP A 132 -12.79 -7.08 6.29
C ASP A 132 -11.59 -6.12 6.21
N ARG A 133 -10.91 -6.08 5.05
CA ARG A 133 -9.64 -5.37 4.88
C ARG A 133 -9.79 -3.98 4.27
N GLY A 134 -10.92 -3.71 3.61
CA GLY A 134 -11.23 -2.41 3.02
C GLY A 134 -11.74 -1.41 4.05
N ASP A 135 -11.34 -0.14 3.93
CA ASP A 135 -11.86 0.96 4.74
C ASP A 135 -11.90 2.25 3.92
N PHE A 136 -12.90 3.11 4.17
CA PHE A 136 -13.17 4.33 3.40
C PHE A 136 -12.78 5.59 4.16
N HIS A 137 -12.13 6.52 3.46
CA HIS A 137 -11.55 7.73 4.03
C HIS A 137 -12.07 8.96 3.31
N GLY A 138 -12.52 9.96 4.07
CA GLY A 138 -13.04 11.21 3.52
C GLY A 138 -11.98 11.99 2.73
N VAL A 139 -12.33 12.41 1.53
CA VAL A 139 -11.54 13.32 0.68
C VAL A 139 -12.48 14.17 -0.17
N SER A 140 -12.18 15.47 -0.28
CA SER A 140 -13.07 16.41 -0.97
C SER A 140 -12.86 16.37 -2.47
N GLU A 141 -13.86 15.94 -3.24
CA GLU A 141 -13.90 16.04 -4.71
C GLU A 141 -12.69 15.38 -5.43
N PRO A 142 -12.31 14.12 -5.11
CA PRO A 142 -11.10 13.49 -5.63
C PRO A 142 -11.07 13.34 -7.17
N GLN A 143 -12.21 13.49 -7.86
CA GLN A 143 -12.31 13.48 -9.32
C GLN A 143 -12.12 14.86 -9.96
N LYS A 144 -12.10 15.95 -9.18
CA LYS A 144 -11.94 17.34 -9.69
C LYS A 144 -10.68 18.02 -9.19
N THR A 145 -10.09 17.54 -8.10
CA THR A 145 -8.90 18.12 -7.48
C THR A 145 -7.77 17.10 -7.39
N PHE A 146 -6.54 17.58 -7.58
CA PHE A 146 -5.36 16.79 -7.26
C PHE A 146 -5.19 16.75 -5.74
N HIS A 147 -4.99 15.55 -5.22
CA HIS A 147 -4.60 15.30 -3.84
C HIS A 147 -3.32 14.49 -3.81
N LYS A 148 -2.58 14.61 -2.70
CA LYS A 148 -1.41 13.80 -2.43
C LYS A 148 -1.81 12.62 -1.55
N TYR A 149 -1.69 11.42 -2.09
CA TYR A 149 -1.94 10.17 -1.37
C TYR A 149 -0.61 9.48 -1.12
N SER A 150 -0.37 9.10 0.12
CA SER A 150 0.85 8.39 0.49
C SER A 150 0.55 7.06 1.15
N ILE A 151 1.42 6.10 0.87
CA ILE A 151 1.55 4.84 1.61
C ILE A 151 2.94 4.85 2.25
N GLU A 152 2.97 4.78 3.58
CA GLU A 152 4.18 4.57 4.37
C GLU A 152 4.11 3.16 4.94
N TRP A 153 4.97 2.28 4.46
CA TRP A 153 4.96 0.86 4.77
C TRP A 153 6.27 0.48 5.46
N THR A 154 6.15 -0.08 6.66
CA THR A 154 7.26 -0.57 7.48
C THR A 154 6.94 -1.98 7.95
N LYS A 155 7.92 -2.68 8.55
CA LYS A 155 7.66 -3.99 9.18
C LYS A 155 6.61 -3.95 10.29
N ASN A 156 6.35 -2.79 10.87
CA ASN A 156 5.47 -2.64 12.02
C ASN A 156 4.07 -2.17 11.64
N ALA A 157 3.96 -1.37 10.57
CA ALA A 157 2.70 -0.78 10.17
C ALA A 157 2.67 -0.32 8.70
N VAL A 158 1.46 -0.26 8.16
CA VAL A 158 1.13 0.51 6.95
C VAL A 158 0.31 1.72 7.36
N ASN A 159 0.74 2.91 6.95
CA ASN A 159 -0.04 4.13 7.10
C ASN A 159 -0.51 4.63 5.73
N TRP A 160 -1.81 4.86 5.63
CA TRP A 160 -2.43 5.55 4.52
C TRP A 160 -2.62 7.02 4.90
N ILE A 161 -2.18 7.91 4.01
CA ILE A 161 -2.09 9.34 4.27
C ILE A 161 -2.73 10.11 3.11
N ILE A 162 -3.55 11.12 3.43
CA ILE A 162 -4.16 12.05 2.47
C ILE A 162 -3.71 13.47 2.84
N ASP A 163 -3.07 14.16 1.90
CA ASP A 163 -2.58 15.54 2.05
C ASP A 163 -1.76 15.78 3.34
N GLY A 164 -0.97 14.77 3.71
CA GLY A 164 -0.11 14.81 4.90
C GLY A 164 -0.77 14.32 6.20
N ASN A 165 -2.07 14.03 6.20
CA ASN A 165 -2.80 13.51 7.35
C ASN A 165 -2.92 11.98 7.28
N VAL A 166 -2.48 11.27 8.32
CA VAL A 166 -2.71 9.82 8.43
C VAL A 166 -4.21 9.59 8.64
N VAL A 167 -4.84 8.83 7.74
CA VAL A 167 -6.27 8.48 7.82
C VAL A 167 -6.49 7.04 8.25
N ARG A 168 -5.49 6.16 8.06
CA ARG A 168 -5.52 4.77 8.53
C ARG A 168 -4.13 4.28 8.90
N THR A 169 -4.06 3.51 9.98
CA THR A 169 -2.89 2.73 10.37
C THR A 169 -3.28 1.27 10.54
N LEU A 170 -2.65 0.38 9.78
CA LEU A 170 -2.69 -1.06 9.96
C LEU A 170 -1.43 -1.48 10.71
N LYS A 171 -1.53 -1.95 11.95
CA LYS A 171 -0.37 -2.48 12.68
C LYS A 171 -0.22 -3.97 12.42
N ALA A 172 1.01 -4.40 12.13
CA ALA A 172 1.32 -5.81 11.87
C ALA A 172 0.91 -6.73 13.02
N ALA A 173 1.06 -6.27 14.27
CA ALA A 173 0.71 -7.03 15.47
C ALA A 173 -0.81 -7.22 15.68
N GLU A 174 -1.66 -6.46 14.98
CA GLU A 174 -3.11 -6.45 15.17
C GLU A 174 -3.84 -7.33 14.14
N VAL A 175 -3.12 -7.90 13.17
CA VAL A 175 -3.71 -8.67 12.06
C VAL A 175 -3.02 -10.01 11.85
N LYS A 176 -3.76 -10.97 11.31
CA LYS A 176 -3.27 -12.34 11.07
C LYS A 176 -2.38 -12.47 9.83
N GLY A 177 -2.57 -11.57 8.86
CA GLY A 177 -1.75 -11.50 7.65
C GLY A 177 -1.36 -10.04 7.43
N PHE A 178 -0.07 -9.79 7.25
CA PHE A 178 0.49 -8.46 7.01
C PHE A 178 1.30 -8.48 5.72
N PRO A 179 1.16 -7.47 4.84
CA PRO A 179 1.99 -7.36 3.64
C PRO A 179 3.46 -7.18 4.00
N GLU A 180 4.31 -8.12 3.61
CA GLU A 180 5.67 -8.25 4.14
C GLU A 180 6.71 -8.75 3.13
N SER A 181 6.40 -8.77 1.84
CA SER A 181 7.32 -9.13 0.76
C SER A 181 7.49 -7.99 -0.25
N PRO A 182 8.63 -7.91 -0.98
CA PRO A 182 8.94 -6.79 -1.86
C PRO A 182 7.84 -6.51 -2.89
N MET A 183 7.54 -5.22 -3.13
CA MET A 183 6.42 -4.80 -3.97
C MET A 183 6.82 -3.88 -5.11
N GLN A 184 6.23 -4.10 -6.28
CA GLN A 184 6.14 -3.12 -7.36
C GLN A 184 5.05 -2.10 -7.06
N ILE A 185 5.16 -0.91 -7.62
CA ILE A 185 4.12 0.11 -7.63
C ILE A 185 3.41 0.06 -8.98
N LYS A 186 2.09 -0.06 -8.97
CA LYS A 186 1.22 -0.09 -10.15
C LYS A 186 0.22 1.06 -10.06
N LEU A 187 0.04 1.77 -11.17
CA LEU A 187 -0.95 2.84 -11.31
C LEU A 187 -1.88 2.45 -12.46
N GLY A 188 -3.19 2.56 -12.22
CA GLY A 188 -4.16 2.09 -13.20
C GLY A 188 -5.50 2.80 -13.15
N THR A 189 -6.27 2.63 -14.21
CA THR A 189 -7.69 2.98 -14.25
C THR A 189 -8.41 1.91 -15.05
N TRP A 190 -9.60 1.49 -14.62
CA TRP A 190 -10.32 0.38 -15.23
C TRP A 190 -11.84 0.51 -15.02
N CYS A 191 -12.60 -0.28 -15.79
CA CYS A 191 -14.05 -0.39 -15.66
C CYS A 191 -14.42 -1.59 -14.78
N ALA A 192 -14.80 -1.33 -13.52
CA ALA A 192 -15.33 -2.34 -12.61
C ALA A 192 -16.84 -2.54 -12.78
N GLY A 193 -17.57 -1.49 -13.19
CA GLY A 193 -18.96 -1.53 -13.62
C GLY A 193 -19.17 -2.15 -15.00
N ASN A 194 -18.40 -3.19 -15.32
CA ASN A 194 -18.43 -3.92 -16.57
C ASN A 194 -19.59 -4.92 -16.57
N SER A 195 -20.33 -5.01 -17.68
CA SER A 195 -21.50 -5.89 -17.80
C SER A 195 -21.19 -7.39 -17.66
N GLN A 196 -19.93 -7.80 -17.84
CA GLN A 196 -19.45 -9.17 -17.72
C GLN A 196 -18.70 -9.44 -16.41
N ALA A 197 -18.55 -8.44 -15.54
CA ALA A 197 -17.90 -8.63 -14.24
C ALA A 197 -18.83 -9.33 -13.25
N GLU A 198 -18.23 -9.93 -12.22
CA GLU A 198 -18.96 -10.50 -11.08
C GLU A 198 -19.87 -9.44 -10.44
N GLU A 199 -21.09 -9.84 -10.08
CA GLU A 199 -22.11 -8.91 -9.56
C GLU A 199 -21.62 -8.11 -8.36
N GLY A 200 -20.87 -8.74 -7.44
CA GLY A 200 -20.31 -8.08 -6.28
C GLY A 200 -19.28 -6.98 -6.62
N THR A 201 -18.53 -7.14 -7.72
CA THR A 201 -17.58 -6.13 -8.21
C THR A 201 -18.32 -4.94 -8.80
N VAL A 202 -19.37 -5.20 -9.60
CA VAL A 202 -20.22 -4.15 -10.17
C VAL A 202 -20.92 -3.36 -9.06
N GLN A 203 -21.48 -4.04 -8.07
CA GLN A 203 -22.14 -3.42 -6.92
C GLN A 203 -21.17 -2.57 -6.10
N TRP A 204 -19.98 -3.08 -5.81
CA TRP A 204 -18.93 -2.32 -5.11
C TRP A 204 -18.56 -1.03 -5.85
N ALA A 205 -18.39 -1.10 -7.17
CA ALA A 205 -18.03 0.06 -7.99
C ALA A 205 -19.15 1.11 -8.15
N GLY A 206 -20.29 0.90 -7.49
CA GLY A 206 -21.46 1.78 -7.53
C GLY A 206 -22.42 1.48 -8.69
N GLY A 207 -22.24 0.36 -9.40
CA GLY A 207 -23.11 -0.09 -10.49
C GLY A 207 -22.45 -0.08 -11.86
N LEU A 208 -23.25 -0.37 -12.89
CA LEU A 208 -22.79 -0.40 -14.28
C LEU A 208 -22.31 0.97 -14.76
N THR A 209 -21.29 0.95 -15.62
CA THR A 209 -20.73 2.15 -16.25
C THR A 209 -21.60 2.62 -17.42
N ASP A 210 -21.91 3.91 -17.46
CA ASP A 210 -22.62 4.56 -18.56
C ASP A 210 -21.63 5.15 -19.58
N PHE A 211 -21.25 4.34 -20.57
CA PHE A 211 -20.29 4.76 -21.61
C PHE A 211 -20.78 5.89 -22.53
N SER A 212 -22.06 6.29 -22.49
CA SER A 212 -22.48 7.51 -23.17
C SER A 212 -21.84 8.78 -22.59
N LYS A 213 -21.30 8.70 -21.37
CA LYS A 213 -20.56 9.77 -20.67
C LYS A 213 -19.05 9.70 -20.84
N ALA A 214 -18.54 8.73 -21.59
CA ALA A 214 -17.12 8.62 -21.90
C ALA A 214 -16.61 9.82 -22.72
N PRO A 215 -15.30 10.15 -22.66
CA PRO A 215 -14.25 9.46 -21.93
C PRO A 215 -14.24 9.76 -20.43
N PHE A 216 -13.76 8.79 -19.64
CA PHE A 216 -13.43 8.97 -18.23
C PHE A 216 -11.92 9.03 -18.07
N ASP A 217 -11.41 10.12 -17.51
CA ASP A 217 -9.99 10.41 -17.48
C ASP A 217 -9.48 10.55 -16.04
N ALA A 218 -8.53 9.72 -15.65
CA ALA A 218 -7.72 9.91 -14.45
C ALA A 218 -6.37 10.56 -14.83
N TYR A 219 -5.81 11.30 -13.89
CA TYR A 219 -4.52 11.97 -14.07
C TYR A 219 -3.59 11.66 -12.89
N TYR A 220 -2.44 11.06 -13.20
CA TYR A 220 -1.33 10.87 -12.26
C TYR A 220 -0.27 11.91 -12.56
N LYS A 221 -0.12 12.90 -11.69
CA LYS A 221 0.78 14.03 -11.93
C LYS A 221 2.23 13.73 -11.55
N SER A 222 2.42 13.17 -10.37
CA SER A 222 3.76 12.83 -9.89
C SER A 222 3.76 11.63 -8.94
N VAL A 223 4.90 10.96 -8.88
CA VAL A 223 5.16 9.85 -7.94
C VAL A 223 6.53 10.05 -7.32
N THR A 224 6.64 9.89 -6.00
CA THR A 224 7.92 9.80 -5.29
C THR A 224 8.00 8.46 -4.57
N ILE A 225 9.10 7.73 -4.75
CA ILE A 225 9.35 6.40 -4.21
C ILE A 225 10.63 6.43 -3.40
N VAL A 226 10.55 5.92 -2.17
CA VAL A 226 11.70 5.71 -1.28
C VAL A 226 11.68 4.26 -0.82
N ASP A 227 12.76 3.55 -1.12
CA ASP A 227 12.94 2.16 -0.71
C ASP A 227 13.56 2.12 0.69
N TYR A 228 12.98 1.34 1.60
CA TYR A 228 13.54 1.15 2.95
C TYR A 228 14.39 -0.11 3.05
N ALA A 229 14.41 -0.94 1.99
CA ALA A 229 15.23 -2.13 1.87
C ALA A 229 15.24 -3.01 3.14
N GLY A 230 14.07 -3.42 3.61
CA GLY A 230 13.90 -4.25 4.80
C GLY A 230 13.89 -3.46 6.12
N GLY A 231 14.20 -2.17 6.09
CA GLY A 231 14.27 -1.29 7.25
C GLY A 231 12.96 -0.57 7.60
N ASN A 232 13.06 0.35 8.56
CA ASN A 232 11.99 1.27 8.98
C ASN A 232 12.20 2.70 8.46
N GLY A 233 13.14 2.91 7.54
CA GLY A 233 13.50 4.21 7.01
C GLY A 233 14.35 4.08 5.74
N PRO A 234 14.67 5.20 5.07
CA PRO A 234 15.32 5.20 3.77
C PRO A 234 16.59 4.34 3.73
N ALA A 235 16.73 3.53 2.67
CA ALA A 235 17.89 2.68 2.48
C ALA A 235 19.18 3.52 2.43
N ILE A 236 20.15 3.14 3.26
CA ILE A 236 21.48 3.79 3.32
C ILE A 236 22.55 3.05 2.50
N LYS A 237 22.33 1.75 2.27
CA LYS A 237 23.19 0.83 1.50
C LYS A 237 22.68 0.72 0.06
N ASP A 238 23.60 0.46 -0.87
CA ASP A 238 23.28 0.25 -2.28
C ASP A 238 22.70 -1.17 -2.48
N VAL A 239 21.38 -1.28 -2.46
CA VAL A 239 20.66 -2.54 -2.65
C VAL A 239 20.35 -2.75 -4.12
N LYS A 240 20.73 -3.92 -4.63
CA LYS A 240 20.60 -4.28 -6.04
C LYS A 240 19.29 -5.01 -6.31
N GLU A 241 18.96 -5.98 -5.48
CA GLU A 241 17.81 -6.88 -5.69
C GLU A 241 17.40 -7.60 -4.40
N TYR A 242 16.17 -8.09 -4.39
CA TYR A 242 15.57 -8.91 -3.34
C TYR A 242 15.33 -10.32 -3.86
N ALA A 243 15.84 -11.34 -3.16
CA ALA A 243 15.58 -12.74 -3.49
C ALA A 243 14.78 -13.44 -2.38
N PHE A 244 13.99 -14.43 -2.75
CA PHE A 244 13.29 -15.28 -1.78
C PHE A 244 14.19 -16.44 -1.37
N GLY A 245 14.68 -16.44 -0.14
CA GLY A 245 15.51 -17.51 0.42
C GLY A 245 14.73 -18.79 0.74
N ASP A 246 13.41 -18.70 0.87
CA ASP A 246 12.52 -19.85 1.03
C ASP A 246 11.12 -19.60 0.41
N LYS A 247 10.19 -20.54 0.66
CA LYS A 247 8.80 -20.52 0.15
C LYS A 247 7.77 -19.95 1.13
N SER A 248 8.20 -19.30 2.21
CA SER A 248 7.28 -18.75 3.22
C SER A 248 6.61 -17.46 2.76
N GLY A 249 7.30 -16.68 1.92
CA GLY A 249 6.88 -15.32 1.59
C GLY A 249 6.86 -14.40 2.81
N SER A 250 7.64 -14.73 3.85
CA SER A 250 7.79 -13.89 5.04
C SER A 250 8.88 -12.84 4.85
N ALA A 251 8.81 -11.73 5.58
CA ALA A 251 9.89 -10.74 5.55
C ALA A 251 11.27 -11.32 5.90
N GLY A 252 11.30 -12.28 6.83
CA GLY A 252 12.53 -12.96 7.25
C GLY A 252 13.15 -13.87 6.19
N SER A 253 12.38 -14.25 5.16
CA SER A 253 12.87 -15.04 4.03
C SER A 253 13.53 -14.21 2.93
N ILE A 254 13.42 -12.87 2.98
CA ILE A 254 13.92 -12.01 1.91
C ILE A 254 15.43 -11.80 2.07
N GLU A 255 16.19 -12.31 1.11
CA GLU A 255 17.62 -12.06 0.98
C GLU A 255 17.84 -10.72 0.27
N ILE A 256 18.55 -9.81 0.93
CA ILE A 256 18.85 -8.47 0.41
C ILE A 256 20.26 -8.50 -0.19
N ASN A 257 20.34 -8.43 -1.51
CA ASN A 257 21.60 -8.47 -2.26
C ASN A 257 22.08 -7.06 -2.57
N TYR A 258 23.32 -6.74 -2.17
CA TYR A 258 23.92 -5.42 -2.31
C TYR A 258 24.76 -5.28 -3.58
N GLY A 259 24.91 -4.05 -4.09
CA GLY A 259 25.79 -3.72 -5.20
C GLY A 259 27.28 -3.83 -4.84
N SER A 260 28.14 -4.02 -5.84
CA SER A 260 29.59 -4.29 -5.69
C SER A 260 30.40 -3.18 -4.97
N ASN A 261 29.79 -2.01 -4.73
CA ASN A 261 30.38 -0.89 -3.98
C ASN A 261 29.77 -0.70 -2.58
N ALA A 262 28.93 -1.64 -2.10
CA ALA A 262 28.51 -1.65 -0.71
C ALA A 262 29.72 -1.97 0.16
N GLY A 263 30.36 -0.93 0.67
CA GLY A 263 31.48 -1.02 1.59
C GLY A 263 31.20 -2.06 2.67
N ASN A 264 32.19 -2.94 2.85
CA ASN A 264 32.17 -4.08 3.76
C ASN A 264 32.15 -3.59 5.21
N GLU A 265 30.99 -3.18 5.70
CA GLU A 265 30.74 -2.97 7.12
C GLU A 265 29.52 -3.80 7.54
N ASP A 266 29.88 -4.83 8.31
CA ASP A 266 29.07 -5.76 9.10
C ASP A 266 28.31 -6.88 8.35
N GLN A 267 29.07 -7.87 7.88
CA GLN A 267 28.71 -9.27 8.06
C GLN A 267 29.51 -9.87 9.23
N LYS A 268 29.04 -9.66 10.46
CA LYS A 268 29.20 -10.67 11.52
C LYS A 268 27.82 -11.19 11.87
N SER A 269 27.49 -12.31 11.24
CA SER A 269 26.43 -13.21 11.63
C SER A 269 26.49 -13.43 13.15
N ALA A 270 25.44 -12.99 13.85
CA ALA A 270 25.15 -13.45 15.19
C ALA A 270 24.76 -14.92 15.09
N LYS A 271 25.76 -15.82 15.22
CA LYS A 271 25.48 -17.22 15.52
C LYS A 271 24.99 -17.28 16.96
N GLU A 272 23.77 -17.80 17.12
CA GLU A 272 23.25 -18.27 18.39
C GLU A 272 24.21 -19.30 19.00
N ASP A 273 24.82 -18.96 20.13
CA ASP A 273 25.50 -19.92 20.98
C ASP A 273 24.44 -20.65 21.84
N LYS A 274 24.26 -21.94 21.55
CA LYS A 274 23.52 -22.87 22.40
C LYS A 274 24.32 -23.15 23.68
N PRO A 275 23.71 -23.16 24.88
CA PRO A 275 24.44 -23.26 26.14
C PRO A 275 24.76 -24.72 26.50
N THR A 276 25.94 -24.98 27.06
CA THR A 276 26.23 -26.19 27.86
C THR A 276 27.22 -25.83 28.98
N PRO A 277 27.32 -26.60 30.07
CA PRO A 277 27.03 -26.10 31.42
C PRO A 277 28.29 -25.98 32.28
N ALA A 278 28.38 -24.93 33.10
CA ALA A 278 29.47 -24.80 34.08
C ALA A 278 28.94 -24.95 35.50
N SER A 279 29.55 -25.92 36.18
CA SER A 279 29.35 -26.35 37.55
C SER A 279 29.67 -25.28 38.60
N SER A 280 28.82 -25.27 39.63
CA SER A 280 28.99 -24.86 41.02
C SER A 280 30.30 -24.21 41.50
N LYS A 281 30.13 -23.09 42.23
CA LYS A 281 30.80 -22.86 43.51
C LYS A 281 29.89 -22.04 44.43
N GLU A 282 29.49 -22.65 45.55
CA GLU A 282 28.94 -21.96 46.72
C GLU A 282 30.05 -21.17 47.42
N THR A 283 29.71 -20.01 47.97
CA THR A 283 30.13 -19.64 49.33
C THR A 283 29.15 -18.64 49.91
N ASP A 284 28.52 -19.03 51.02
CA ASP A 284 27.67 -18.20 51.88
C ASP A 284 28.44 -17.04 52.53
N THR A 285 27.76 -15.91 52.73
CA THR A 285 27.51 -15.39 54.10
C THR A 285 26.49 -14.24 54.10
N ALA A 286 25.64 -14.29 55.12
CA ALA A 286 24.43 -13.49 55.31
C ALA A 286 24.67 -12.08 55.87
N GLY A 287 23.72 -11.18 55.60
CA GLY A 287 23.54 -9.89 56.28
C GLY A 287 22.18 -9.29 55.92
N ASN A 288 21.32 -9.13 56.92
CA ASN A 288 19.86 -8.94 56.83
C ASN A 288 19.42 -7.45 56.93
N LEU A 289 18.16 -7.20 56.53
CA LEU A 289 17.24 -6.07 56.80
C LEU A 289 17.40 -4.74 56.04
N GLY A 290 16.29 -4.30 55.43
CA GLY A 290 15.98 -2.88 55.25
C GLY A 290 15.01 -2.53 54.12
N SER A 291 13.74 -2.33 54.46
CA SER A 291 12.65 -1.80 53.61
C SER A 291 12.92 -0.37 53.08
N GLN A 292 12.58 -0.10 51.79
CA GLN A 292 11.79 1.05 51.29
C GLN A 292 12.03 1.36 49.79
N THR A 293 10.93 1.50 49.03
CA THR A 293 10.76 2.21 47.74
C THR A 293 10.64 3.74 48.01
N PRO A 294 10.65 4.68 47.04
CA PRO A 294 10.67 4.54 45.57
C PRO A 294 11.56 5.55 44.79
N SER A 295 11.49 5.41 43.45
CA SER A 295 11.72 6.44 42.41
C SER A 295 13.14 6.73 41.95
N THR A 296 13.45 6.32 40.70
CA THR A 296 13.78 7.21 39.56
C THR A 296 14.02 6.35 38.31
N VAL A 297 13.17 6.50 37.29
CA VAL A 297 13.40 5.96 35.94
C VAL A 297 13.96 7.10 35.09
N PRO A 298 15.11 6.96 34.39
CA PRO A 298 15.48 7.85 33.31
C PRO A 298 14.88 7.33 31.99
N GLU A 299 14.22 8.24 31.25
CA GLU A 299 13.80 8.02 29.86
C GLU A 299 15.00 7.80 28.93
N PRO A 300 14.89 6.95 27.90
CA PRO A 300 15.77 7.02 26.74
C PRO A 300 15.23 8.05 25.72
N ASN A 301 16.07 9.01 25.37
CA ASN A 301 15.87 9.93 24.26
C ASN A 301 15.85 9.16 22.92
N ASP A 302 14.68 9.02 22.30
CA ASP A 302 14.57 8.72 20.87
C ASP A 302 14.38 10.03 20.09
N GLY A 303 15.45 10.45 19.43
CA GLY A 303 15.49 11.62 18.56
C GLY A 303 14.68 11.39 17.28
N LEU A 304 13.44 11.87 17.28
CA LEU A 304 12.68 12.11 16.06
C LEU A 304 13.25 13.35 15.36
N ILE A 305 13.89 13.14 14.21
CA ILE A 305 14.34 14.19 13.31
C ILE A 305 13.11 14.72 12.54
N PHE A 306 12.48 15.77 13.06
CA PHE A 306 11.46 16.53 12.33
C PHE A 306 12.15 17.42 11.29
N LEU A 307 11.84 17.21 10.02
CA LEU A 307 12.15 18.17 8.96
C LEU A 307 11.13 19.33 9.04
N ASN A 308 11.58 20.48 9.57
CA ASN A 308 10.81 21.71 9.65
C ASN A 308 10.58 22.31 8.25
N PHE A 309 9.31 22.43 7.83
CA PHE A 309 8.90 23.34 6.77
C PHE A 309 8.23 24.58 7.40
N THR A 310 8.77 25.76 7.09
CA THR A 310 8.29 27.05 7.58
C THR A 310 6.98 27.45 6.92
N GLY A 311 5.87 27.40 7.68
CA GLY A 311 4.59 27.99 7.31
C GLY A 311 4.37 29.36 7.97
N THR A 312 3.91 30.34 7.20
CA THR A 312 3.42 31.65 7.67
C THR A 312 2.02 31.53 8.30
N PRO A 313 1.61 32.47 9.18
CA PRO A 313 0.49 32.26 10.09
C PRO A 313 -0.87 32.47 9.41
N ILE A 314 -1.81 31.57 9.70
CA ILE A 314 -3.23 31.69 9.32
C ILE A 314 -4.00 32.33 10.48
N VAL A 315 -4.78 33.35 10.14
CA VAL A 315 -5.70 34.09 11.02
C VAL A 315 -6.95 33.25 11.30
N THR A 316 -7.31 33.11 12.57
CA THR A 316 -8.54 32.45 13.05
C THR A 316 -9.74 33.39 12.97
N PRO A 317 -10.93 32.92 12.55
CA PRO A 317 -12.19 33.55 12.91
C PRO A 317 -12.96 32.74 13.98
N THR A 318 -13.53 33.50 14.90
CA THR A 318 -14.39 33.18 16.05
C THR A 318 -15.67 32.40 15.68
N PRO A 319 -16.20 31.52 16.55
CA PRO A 319 -17.40 30.73 16.25
C PRO A 319 -18.70 31.55 16.34
N ILE A 320 -19.63 31.32 15.41
CA ILE A 320 -21.01 31.79 15.46
C ILE A 320 -21.90 30.61 15.88
N ASN A 321 -22.59 30.79 17.01
CA ASN A 321 -23.70 29.95 17.46
C ASN A 321 -24.95 30.26 16.63
N THR A 322 -25.60 29.24 16.08
CA THR A 322 -27.04 29.27 15.79
C THR A 322 -27.64 27.89 16.03
N ASP A 323 -28.71 27.91 16.81
CA ASP A 323 -29.49 26.80 17.34
C ASP A 323 -30.57 26.35 16.34
N SER A 324 -30.68 25.03 16.12
CA SER A 324 -31.88 24.20 15.81
C SER A 324 -32.75 24.46 14.55
N PRO A 325 -33.59 23.49 14.08
CA PRO A 325 -33.97 22.21 14.69
C PRO A 325 -33.80 20.93 13.83
N GLU A 326 -33.89 19.80 14.54
CA GLU A 326 -33.96 18.40 14.10
C GLU A 326 -35.04 18.11 13.05
N THR A 327 -34.72 17.20 12.12
CA THR A 327 -35.70 16.33 11.47
C THR A 327 -35.14 14.91 11.37
N ASP A 328 -35.86 13.98 12.00
CA ASP A 328 -35.67 12.53 12.02
C ASP A 328 -35.38 11.92 10.63
N VAL A 329 -34.36 11.06 10.57
CA VAL A 329 -34.19 10.07 9.49
C VAL A 329 -34.04 8.68 10.15
N PRO A 330 -34.79 7.64 9.72
CA PRO A 330 -34.90 6.39 10.46
C PRO A 330 -33.64 5.53 10.33
N GLN A 331 -33.21 4.93 11.45
CA GLN A 331 -32.27 3.82 11.48
C GLN A 331 -32.87 2.59 10.77
N SER A 332 -32.28 2.16 9.66
CA SER A 332 -32.60 0.86 9.07
C SER A 332 -31.73 -0.24 9.67
N ALA A 333 -32.45 -1.21 10.22
CA ALA A 333 -32.04 -2.45 10.88
C ALA A 333 -30.80 -3.18 10.35
N ALA A 334 -30.02 -3.69 11.31
CA ALA A 334 -29.05 -4.76 11.11
C ALA A 334 -29.77 -6.04 10.67
N PHE A 335 -29.44 -6.55 9.49
CA PHE A 335 -29.76 -7.91 9.08
C PHE A 335 -28.58 -8.82 9.37
N LYS A 336 -28.74 -9.68 10.38
CA LYS A 336 -27.98 -10.92 10.50
C LYS A 336 -28.63 -11.91 9.56
N ASP A 337 -27.89 -12.41 8.58
CA ASP A 337 -28.19 -13.72 8.03
C ASP A 337 -26.93 -14.51 7.69
N THR A 338 -27.08 -15.80 7.98
CA THR A 338 -26.07 -16.85 7.94
C THR A 338 -25.92 -17.31 6.50
N ILE A 339 -24.73 -17.25 5.91
CA ILE A 339 -24.47 -17.84 4.59
C ILE A 339 -23.62 -19.09 4.74
N GLN A 340 -24.19 -20.20 4.28
CA GLN A 340 -23.52 -21.48 4.10
C GLN A 340 -22.36 -21.34 3.11
N VAL A 341 -21.22 -21.93 3.50
CA VAL A 341 -20.00 -22.02 2.72
C VAL A 341 -20.23 -22.90 1.48
N GLY A 342 -20.24 -22.28 0.31
CA GLY A 342 -20.08 -22.94 -0.99
C GLY A 342 -18.77 -22.49 -1.63
N LEU A 343 -17.76 -23.36 -1.65
CA LEU A 343 -16.52 -23.17 -2.40
C LEU A 343 -16.83 -23.11 -3.90
N ILE A 344 -16.65 -21.97 -4.55
CA ILE A 344 -16.31 -21.88 -5.97
C ILE A 344 -15.30 -20.74 -6.15
N ALA A 345 -14.04 -21.09 -6.42
CA ALA A 345 -12.99 -20.16 -6.80
C ALA A 345 -13.24 -19.68 -8.25
N GLY A 346 -13.88 -18.52 -8.39
CA GLY A 346 -13.98 -17.79 -9.66
C GLY A 346 -12.77 -16.89 -9.85
N ILE A 347 -11.70 -17.43 -10.44
CA ILE A 347 -10.53 -16.65 -10.87
C ILE A 347 -10.85 -16.11 -12.27
N ILE A 348 -11.14 -14.81 -12.40
CA ILE A 348 -11.20 -14.15 -13.71
C ILE A 348 -9.78 -13.88 -14.17
N LEU A 349 -9.31 -14.78 -15.02
CA LEU A 349 -8.09 -14.67 -15.80
C LEU A 349 -8.38 -13.77 -17.02
N VAL A 350 -7.91 -12.52 -17.01
CA VAL A 350 -7.84 -11.73 -18.25
C VAL A 350 -6.62 -12.20 -19.03
N LEU A 351 -6.80 -13.31 -19.76
CA LEU A 351 -5.87 -13.76 -20.80
C LEU A 351 -5.92 -12.77 -21.96
N SER A 352 -4.85 -12.02 -22.17
CA SER A 352 -4.57 -11.37 -23.45
C SER A 352 -4.27 -12.46 -24.48
N LEU A 353 -5.27 -12.86 -25.27
CA LEU A 353 -5.05 -13.66 -26.48
C LEU A 353 -4.71 -12.70 -27.63
N ALA A 354 -3.47 -12.82 -28.10
CA ALA A 354 -2.97 -12.18 -29.30
C ALA A 354 -3.62 -12.81 -30.56
N ILE A 355 -3.97 -11.94 -31.52
CA ILE A 355 -3.81 -12.22 -32.95
C ILE A 355 -2.93 -11.11 -33.51
#